data_AF-A0A939VC33-F1
#
_entry.id   AF-A0A939VC33-F1
#
_cell.length_a   1.000
_cell.length_b   1.000
_cell.length_c   1.000
_cell.angle_alpha   90.00
_cell.angle_beta   90.00
_cell.angle_gamma   90.00
#
_symmetry.space_group_name_H-M   'P 1'
#
loop_
_entity.id
_entity.type
_entity.pdbx_description
1 polymer ?
#
loop_
_entity_poly.entity_id
_entity_poly.type
_entity_poly.pdbx_seq_one_letter_code
_entity_poly.pdbx_strand_id
1 'polypeptide(L)'
;MRRLLLSLLCTVSLSAYAQHTVVVNPDGTHSIAINNGNTSTIVNPNGTHSTAINNGFSTIIVNPDGTHSIAINNGNTSTIVNPNGTHSTAINNGFSTIIVNPDGSHAVVIENENSATRVNPWWKRWRTHKSKDKKK
;
A
#
# COMPACT_ATOMS: atom_id res chain seq x y z
N MET A 1 -28.71 -27.05 44.04
CA MET A 1 -27.81 -27.49 42.98
C MET A 1 -26.97 -26.31 42.49
N ARG A 2 -25.74 -26.16 43.01
CA ARG A 2 -24.72 -25.24 42.51
C ARG A 2 -24.03 -25.91 41.32
N ARG A 3 -24.15 -25.38 40.09
CA ARG A 3 -23.23 -25.69 38.98
C ARG A 3 -23.04 -24.46 38.08
N LEU A 4 -21.97 -23.75 38.41
CA LEU A 4 -21.01 -23.08 37.51
C LEU A 4 -21.56 -22.14 36.42
N LEU A 5 -21.45 -20.84 36.74
CA LEU A 5 -21.00 -19.79 35.81
C LEU A 5 -19.81 -20.35 34.99
N LEU A 6 -20.00 -20.66 33.71
CA LEU A 6 -18.90 -20.74 32.75
C LEU A 6 -18.99 -19.50 31.86
N SER A 7 -18.17 -18.52 32.22
CA SER A 7 -17.85 -17.34 31.43
C SER A 7 -17.38 -17.76 30.04
N LEU A 8 -18.25 -17.61 29.03
CA LEU A 8 -17.84 -17.63 27.63
C LEU A 8 -17.15 -16.29 27.32
N LEU A 9 -15.92 -16.12 27.80
CA LEU A 9 -15.06 -15.02 27.37
C LEU A 9 -14.56 -15.35 25.97
N CYS A 10 -15.42 -15.13 24.98
CA CYS A 10 -15.03 -15.12 23.58
C CYS A 10 -14.09 -13.92 23.39
N THR A 11 -12.79 -14.15 23.54
CA THR A 11 -11.79 -13.15 23.22
C THR A 11 -11.76 -13.02 21.70
N VAL A 12 -12.58 -12.11 21.17
CA VAL A 12 -12.40 -11.62 19.80
C VAL A 12 -11.10 -10.82 19.82
N SER A 13 -9.98 -11.49 19.54
CA SER A 13 -8.73 -10.79 19.26
C SER A 13 -8.88 -10.12 17.90
N LEU A 14 -9.30 -8.86 17.90
CA LEU A 14 -9.32 -8.01 16.72
C LEU A 14 -7.87 -7.63 16.37
N SER A 15 -7.20 -8.40 15.52
CA SER A 15 -5.92 -7.97 14.96
C SER A 15 -6.19 -6.95 13.85
N ALA A 16 -6.23 -5.67 14.19
CA ALA A 16 -6.19 -4.60 13.20
C ALA A 16 -4.74 -4.48 12.69
N TYR A 17 -4.45 -5.10 11.54
CA TYR A 17 -3.18 -4.87 10.85
C TYR A 17 -3.32 -3.60 10.02
N ALA A 18 -2.58 -2.55 10.38
CA ALA A 18 -2.46 -1.38 9.54
C ALA A 18 -1.63 -1.75 8.30
N GLN A 19 -2.27 -1.82 7.14
CA GLN A 19 -1.54 -1.89 5.87
C GLN A 19 -0.84 -0.54 5.67
N HIS A 20 0.44 -0.56 5.34
CA HIS A 20 1.16 0.65 4.97
C HIS A 20 1.68 0.53 3.55
N THR A 21 1.80 1.67 2.89
CA THR A 21 2.47 1.80 1.59
C THR A 21 3.64 2.76 1.76
N VAL A 22 4.70 2.52 0.99
CA VAL A 22 5.84 3.43 0.92
C VAL A 22 5.77 4.14 -0.42
N VAL A 23 5.85 5.46 -0.38
CA VAL A 23 5.97 6.29 -1.58
C VAL A 23 7.42 6.75 -1.67
N VAL A 24 8.10 6.36 -2.74
CA VAL A 24 9.40 6.90 -3.13
C VAL A 24 9.14 8.12 -4.01
N ASN A 25 9.47 9.29 -3.50
CA ASN A 25 9.25 10.56 -4.19
C ASN A 25 10.30 10.78 -5.28
N PRO A 26 10.05 11.68 -6.25
CA PRO A 26 10.98 11.90 -7.36
C PRO A 26 12.37 12.40 -6.93
N ASP A 27 12.46 13.05 -5.78
CA ASP A 27 13.72 13.52 -5.17
C ASP A 27 14.45 12.44 -4.35
N GLY A 28 13.92 11.21 -4.31
CA GLY A 28 14.47 10.09 -3.55
C GLY A 28 14.09 10.09 -2.06
N THR A 29 13.34 11.08 -1.59
CA THR A 29 12.76 11.04 -0.24
C THR A 29 11.61 10.04 -0.18
N HIS A 30 11.17 9.71 1.04
CA HIS A 30 10.12 8.71 1.24
C HIS A 30 8.98 9.27 2.08
N SER A 31 7.76 8.93 1.66
CA SER A 31 6.54 9.12 2.46
C SER A 31 5.96 7.75 2.83
N ILE A 32 5.19 7.70 3.92
CA ILE A 32 4.51 6.47 4.35
C ILE A 32 3.02 6.76 4.42
N ALA A 33 2.21 5.99 3.68
CA ALA A 33 0.76 6.04 3.80
C ALA A 33 0.29 4.88 4.68
N ILE A 34 -0.38 5.20 5.78
CA ILE A 34 -0.94 4.23 6.73
C ILE A 34 -2.43 4.13 6.45
N ASN A 35 -2.90 2.95 6.02
CA ASN A 35 -4.29 2.71 5.70
C ASN A 35 -5.12 2.43 6.96
N ASN A 36 -6.24 3.16 7.08
CA ASN A 36 -7.22 3.07 8.15
C ASN A 36 -8.63 2.86 7.55
N GLY A 37 -8.77 1.86 6.68
CA GLY A 37 -10.00 1.58 5.92
C GLY A 37 -10.15 2.53 4.73
N ASN A 38 -11.25 3.28 4.70
CA ASN A 38 -11.51 4.26 3.62
C ASN A 38 -10.66 5.54 3.74
N THR A 39 -9.86 5.66 4.80
CA THR A 39 -8.96 6.80 4.99
C THR A 39 -7.52 6.32 5.08
N SER A 40 -6.57 7.19 4.78
CA SER A 40 -5.16 6.94 5.05
C SER A 40 -4.48 8.20 5.55
N THR A 41 -3.56 8.04 6.48
CA THR A 41 -2.67 9.12 6.93
C THR A 41 -1.35 8.97 6.20
N ILE A 42 -0.94 10.01 5.48
CA ILE A 42 0.34 10.06 4.77
C ILE A 42 1.30 10.90 5.61
N VAL A 43 2.40 10.30 6.04
CA VAL A 43 3.52 11.00 6.68
C VAL A 43 4.50 11.41 5.60
N ASN A 44 4.67 12.71 5.41
CA ASN A 44 5.56 13.29 4.41
C ASN A 44 7.03 13.30 4.90
N PRO A 45 8.01 13.47 4.00
CA PRO A 45 9.43 13.39 4.37
C PRO A 45 9.86 14.42 5.41
N ASN A 46 9.21 15.59 5.43
CA ASN A 46 9.44 16.66 6.38
C ASN A 46 8.64 16.51 7.70
N GLY A 47 7.94 15.38 7.90
CA GLY A 47 7.13 15.10 9.08
C GLY A 47 5.72 15.72 9.07
N THR A 48 5.34 16.47 8.03
CA THR A 48 3.95 16.94 7.92
C THR A 48 3.00 15.82 7.51
N HIS A 49 1.71 15.98 7.74
CA HIS A 49 0.73 14.94 7.50
C HIS A 49 -0.28 15.34 6.42
N SER A 50 -0.67 14.38 5.60
CA SER A 50 -1.76 14.50 4.64
C SER A 50 -2.80 13.42 4.91
N THR A 51 -4.04 13.66 4.49
CA THR A 51 -5.13 12.69 4.65
C THR A 51 -5.66 12.31 3.28
N ALA A 52 -5.61 11.02 2.96
CA ALA A 52 -6.28 10.47 1.79
C ALA A 52 -7.64 9.88 2.19
N ILE A 53 -8.67 10.16 1.40
CA ILE A 53 -10.05 9.69 1.62
C ILE A 53 -10.51 9.00 0.35
N ASN A 54 -10.66 7.68 0.41
CA ASN A 54 -11.11 6.86 -0.69
C ASN A 54 -12.65 6.78 -0.70
N ASN A 55 -13.24 7.18 -1.83
CA ASN A 55 -14.69 7.19 -2.10
C ASN A 55 -15.06 6.20 -3.22
N GLY A 56 -14.34 5.09 -3.33
CA GLY A 56 -14.53 4.07 -4.35
C GLY A 56 -13.83 4.45 -5.66
N PHE A 57 -14.49 5.24 -6.51
CA PHE A 57 -13.95 5.63 -7.82
C PHE A 57 -12.99 6.82 -7.76
N SER A 58 -12.85 7.46 -6.60
CA SER A 58 -11.93 8.59 -6.44
C SER A 58 -11.30 8.59 -5.05
N THR A 59 -10.13 9.20 -4.96
CA THR A 59 -9.45 9.49 -3.70
C THR A 59 -9.17 10.98 -3.61
N ILE A 60 -9.59 11.60 -2.52
CA ILE A 60 -9.26 13.00 -2.21
C ILE A 60 -8.06 12.99 -1.28
N ILE A 61 -7.02 13.73 -1.62
CA ILE A 61 -5.83 13.92 -0.78
C ILE A 61 -5.88 15.35 -0.26
N VAL A 62 -5.96 15.50 1.05
CA VAL A 62 -5.83 16.78 1.77
C VAL A 62 -4.36 16.97 2.14
N ASN A 63 -3.73 17.96 1.53
CA ASN A 63 -2.32 18.29 1.76
C ASN A 63 -2.14 19.02 3.10
N PRO A 64 -0.91 19.08 3.63
CA PRO A 64 -0.65 19.69 4.94
C PRO A 64 -0.98 21.18 5.00
N ASP A 65 -0.95 21.86 3.85
CA ASP A 65 -1.30 23.28 3.69
C ASP A 65 -2.80 23.53 3.49
N GLY A 66 -3.62 22.47 3.52
CA GLY A 66 -5.06 22.53 3.31
C GLY A 66 -5.49 22.54 1.84
N THR A 67 -4.55 22.50 0.89
CA THR A 67 -4.88 22.29 -0.52
C THR A 67 -5.31 20.84 -0.76
N HIS A 68 -5.93 20.57 -1.92
CA HIS A 68 -6.43 19.25 -2.24
C HIS A 68 -5.96 18.75 -3.60
N SER A 69 -5.77 17.44 -3.70
CA SER A 69 -5.64 16.72 -4.96
C SER A 69 -6.71 15.65 -5.08
N ILE A 70 -7.11 15.32 -6.31
CA ILE A 70 -8.14 14.31 -6.55
C ILE A 70 -7.60 13.28 -7.53
N ALA A 71 -7.48 12.04 -7.09
CA ALA A 71 -7.19 10.91 -7.96
C ALA A 71 -8.51 10.27 -8.41
N ILE A 72 -8.74 10.16 -9.71
CA ILE A 72 -9.92 9.53 -10.32
C ILE A 72 -9.48 8.20 -10.92
N ASN A 73 -10.04 7.10 -10.43
CA ASN A 73 -9.69 5.76 -10.86
C ASN A 73 -10.40 5.41 -12.19
N ASN A 74 -9.60 4.97 -13.16
CA ASN A 74 -10.01 4.50 -14.49
C ASN A 74 -9.47 3.08 -14.74
N GLY A 75 -9.70 2.17 -13.79
CA GLY A 75 -9.16 0.80 -13.80
C GLY A 75 -7.72 0.76 -13.29
N ASN A 76 -6.80 0.26 -14.12
CA ASN A 76 -5.36 0.18 -13.77
C ASN A 76 -4.65 1.54 -13.88
N THR A 77 -5.35 2.59 -14.27
CA THR A 77 -4.81 3.95 -14.34
C THR A 77 -5.66 4.90 -13.52
N SER A 78 -5.05 5.97 -13.03
CA SER A 78 -5.79 7.08 -12.42
C SER A 78 -5.29 8.41 -12.95
N THR A 79 -6.20 9.36 -13.12
CA THR A 79 -5.85 10.76 -13.37
C THR A 79 -5.83 11.48 -12.04
N ILE A 80 -4.74 12.14 -11.71
CA ILE A 80 -4.63 12.95 -10.49
C ILE A 80 -4.68 14.41 -10.88
N VAL A 81 -5.69 15.13 -10.39
CA VAL A 81 -5.75 16.58 -10.47
C VAL A 81 -4.98 17.16 -9.28
N ASN A 82 -3.88 17.84 -9.56
CA ASN A 82 -3.02 18.46 -8.57
C ASN A 82 -3.63 19.79 -8.05
N PRO A 83 -3.15 20.32 -6.92
CA PRO A 83 -3.72 21.54 -6.33
C PRO A 83 -3.68 22.76 -7.24
N ASN A 84 -2.68 22.82 -8.14
CA ASN A 84 -2.50 23.88 -9.11
C ASN A 84 -3.26 23.63 -10.45
N GLY A 85 -4.11 22.60 -10.52
CA GLY A 85 -4.87 22.24 -11.72
C GLY A 85 -4.08 21.47 -12.79
N THR A 86 -2.78 21.21 -12.59
CA THR A 86 -2.02 20.30 -13.44
C THR A 86 -2.45 18.85 -13.22
N HIS A 87 -2.06 17.96 -14.13
CA HIS A 87 -2.50 16.57 -14.11
C HIS A 87 -1.30 15.62 -14.02
N SER A 88 -1.37 14.66 -13.10
CA SER A 88 -0.48 13.51 -13.03
C SER A 88 -1.22 12.24 -13.47
N THR A 89 -0.48 11.22 -13.89
CA THR A 89 -1.04 9.90 -14.22
C THR A 89 -0.46 8.86 -13.29
N ALA A 90 -1.33 8.11 -12.61
CA ALA A 90 -0.93 6.93 -11.84
C ALA A 90 -1.21 5.67 -12.65
N ILE A 91 -0.26 4.72 -12.66
CA ILE A 91 -0.35 3.44 -13.36
C ILE A 91 -0.11 2.33 -12.34
N ASN A 92 -1.14 1.57 -12.02
CA ASN A 92 -1.10 0.45 -11.09
C ASN A 92 -0.74 -0.85 -11.83
N ASN A 93 0.31 -1.52 -11.36
CA ASN A 93 0.86 -2.77 -11.90
C ASN A 93 0.67 -3.97 -10.94
N GLY A 94 -0.36 -3.91 -10.08
CA GLY A 94 -0.70 -4.94 -9.09
C GLY A 94 0.04 -4.77 -7.76
N PHE A 95 1.37 -4.74 -7.77
CA PHE A 95 2.19 -4.63 -6.54
C PHE A 95 2.80 -3.24 -6.33
N SER A 96 2.70 -2.39 -7.34
CA SER A 96 3.23 -1.03 -7.28
C SER A 96 2.41 -0.12 -8.19
N THR A 97 2.42 1.16 -7.85
CA THR A 97 1.85 2.22 -8.68
C THR A 97 2.95 3.21 -9.04
N ILE A 98 3.07 3.54 -10.31
CA ILE A 98 3.97 4.59 -10.80
C ILE A 98 3.14 5.84 -11.00
N ILE A 99 3.54 6.95 -10.38
CA ILE A 99 2.92 8.26 -10.58
C ILE A 99 3.84 9.08 -11.48
N VAL A 100 3.32 9.52 -12.62
CA VAL A 100 3.98 10.42 -13.57
C VAL A 100 3.48 11.84 -13.32
N ASN A 101 4.37 12.72 -12.91
CA ASN A 101 4.06 14.13 -12.64
C ASN A 101 4.04 14.95 -13.94
N PRO A 102 3.43 16.17 -13.92
CA PRO A 102 3.33 17.02 -15.10
C PRO A 102 4.68 17.41 -15.71
N ASP A 103 5.73 17.48 -14.89
CA ASP A 103 7.10 17.80 -15.30
C ASP A 103 7.88 16.58 -15.83
N GLY A 104 7.25 15.41 -15.90
CA GLY A 104 7.87 14.15 -16.31
C GLY A 104 8.66 13.44 -15.21
N SER A 105 8.73 14.00 -14.00
CA SER A 105 9.28 13.29 -12.85
C SER A 105 8.34 12.15 -12.42
N HIS A 106 8.88 11.18 -11.68
CA HIS A 106 8.11 10.00 -11.29
C HIS A 106 8.26 9.65 -9.82
N ALA A 107 7.15 9.26 -9.19
CA ALA A 107 7.14 8.63 -7.88
C ALA A 107 6.72 7.16 -8.00
N VAL A 108 7.15 6.33 -7.07
CA VAL A 108 6.78 4.91 -7.00
C VAL A 108 6.11 4.63 -5.66
N VAL A 109 4.87 4.19 -5.70
CA VAL A 109 4.14 3.69 -4.54
C VAL A 109 4.29 2.18 -4.51
N ILE A 110 4.78 1.65 -3.40
CA ILE A 110 4.97 0.22 -3.17
C ILE A 110 3.94 -0.22 -2.14
N GLU A 111 3.06 -1.12 -2.56
CA GLU A 111 2.03 -1.68 -1.70
C GLU A 111 2.62 -2.89 -0.96
N ASN A 112 2.82 -2.76 0.36
CA ASN A 112 3.16 -3.91 1.18
C ASN A 112 1.89 -4.67 1.51
N GLU A 113 1.51 -5.62 0.64
CA GLU A 113 0.63 -6.69 1.07
C GLU A 113 1.34 -7.52 2.15
N ASN A 114 0.57 -8.15 3.05
CA ASN A 114 1.04 -9.18 3.99
C ASN A 114 1.53 -10.46 3.28
N SER A 115 2.26 -10.32 2.17
CA SER A 115 3.10 -11.37 1.63
C SER A 115 4.26 -11.51 2.58
N ALA A 116 4.13 -12.42 3.56
CA ALA A 116 5.28 -13.04 4.20
C ALA A 116 6.27 -13.33 3.07
N THR A 117 7.38 -12.61 3.02
CA THR A 117 8.36 -12.71 1.94
C THR A 117 8.67 -14.19 1.82
N ARG A 118 8.17 -14.86 0.77
CA ARG A 118 8.54 -16.25 0.50
C ARG A 118 9.97 -16.18 -0.02
N VAL A 119 10.92 -15.93 0.88
CA VAL A 119 12.33 -16.16 0.63
C VAL A 119 12.41 -17.63 0.29
N ASN A 120 12.57 -17.93 -0.99
CA ASN A 120 12.81 -19.28 -1.46
C ASN A 120 14.27 -19.58 -1.09
N PRO A 121 14.53 -20.36 -0.03
CA PRO A 121 15.91 -20.59 0.37
C PRO A 121 16.61 -21.32 -0.77
N TRP A 122 17.84 -20.92 -1.08
CA TRP A 122 18.58 -21.42 -2.24
C TRP A 122 18.64 -22.96 -2.30
N TRP A 123 18.61 -23.62 -1.13
CA TRP A 123 18.56 -25.09 -1.01
C TRP A 123 17.27 -25.75 -1.56
N LYS A 124 16.13 -25.05 -1.65
CA LYS A 124 14.90 -25.58 -2.26
C LYS A 124 15.01 -25.71 -3.78
N ARG A 125 15.89 -24.93 -4.43
CA ARG A 125 16.12 -24.96 -5.89
C ARG A 125 16.84 -26.23 -6.37
N TRP A 126 17.61 -26.88 -5.50
CA TRP A 126 18.42 -28.06 -5.84
C TRP A 126 17.71 -29.42 -5.67
N ARG A 127 16.53 -29.45 -5.02
CA ARG A 127 15.78 -30.70 -4.82
C ARG A 127 15.13 -31.25 -6.10
N THR A 128 14.84 -30.40 -7.08
CA THR A 128 14.19 -30.82 -8.33
C THR A 128 15.16 -31.43 -9.34
N HIS A 129 16.47 -31.19 -9.22
CA HIS A 129 17.46 -31.78 -10.13
C HIS A 129 17.97 -33.17 -9.70
N LYS A 130 17.94 -33.49 -8.39
CA LYS A 130 18.60 -34.70 -7.86
C LYS A 130 17.85 -36.02 -8.10
N SER A 131 16.63 -36.00 -8.66
CA SER A 131 15.89 -37.25 -8.95
C SER A 131 16.15 -37.83 -10.35
N LYS A 132 16.82 -37.10 -11.26
CA LYS A 132 17.06 -37.57 -12.63
C LYS A 132 18.39 -38.33 -12.82
N ASP A 133 19.29 -38.30 -11.84
CA ASP A 133 20.64 -38.89 -11.98
C ASP A 133 20.79 -40.30 -11.36
N LYS A 134 19.70 -40.97 -10.98
CA LYS A 134 19.73 -42.36 -10.46
C LYS A 134 19.05 -43.38 -11.39
N LYS A 135 19.34 -43.30 -12.69
CA LYS A 135 19.11 -44.41 -13.63
C LYS A 135 20.32 -44.59 -14.54
N LYS A 136 21.34 -45.26 -14.02
CA LYS A 136 22.26 -46.15 -14.75
C LYS A 136 22.75 -47.21 -13.78
#